data_AF-A0A944C262-F1
#
_entry.id   AF-A0A944C262-F1
#
_cell.length_a   1.000
_cell.length_b   1.000
_cell.length_c   1.000
_cell.angle_alpha   90.00
_cell.angle_beta   90.00
_cell.angle_gamma   90.00
#
_symmetry.space_group_name_H-M   'P 1'
#
loop_
_entity.id
_entity.type
_entity.pdbx_description
1 polymer ?
#
loop_
_entity_poly.entity_id
_entity_poly.type
_entity_poly.pdbx_seq_one_letter_code
_entity_poly.pdbx_strand_id
1 'polypeptide(L)'
;KTAAIYDYVINNIRYVSTAENSANGYIPNPDSILANAGGICFDYASLMAAMLRSQKIPTRVVVGYAGETYHAWISVYITGSGWIDGYIYFDGNKWNRMDPTFAASATDEADYKKMVDYISNSGNYSVLYYY
;
A
#
# COMPACT_ATOMS: atom_id res chain seq x y z
N LYS A 1 -13.23 -0.07 9.21
CA LYS A 1 -12.21 1.02 9.22
C LYS A 1 -11.11 0.72 8.23
N THR A 2 -10.34 -0.37 8.43
CA THR A 2 -9.24 -0.73 7.53
C THR A 2 -9.69 -0.98 6.09
N ALA A 3 -10.74 -1.79 5.89
CA ALA A 3 -11.29 -2.03 4.55
C ALA A 3 -11.68 -0.73 3.85
N ALA A 4 -12.50 0.12 4.49
CA ALA A 4 -12.87 1.42 3.91
C ALA A 4 -11.68 2.33 3.55
N ILE A 5 -10.60 2.35 4.35
CA ILE A 5 -9.38 3.12 4.02
C ILE A 5 -8.65 2.48 2.84
N TYR A 6 -8.55 1.14 2.85
CA TYR A 6 -7.94 0.38 1.77
C TYR A 6 -8.67 0.63 0.45
N ASP A 7 -9.98 0.40 0.42
CA ASP A 7 -10.86 0.61 -0.73
C ASP A 7 -10.79 2.06 -1.23
N TYR A 8 -10.76 3.04 -0.33
CA TYR A 8 -10.64 4.44 -0.71
C TYR A 8 -9.33 4.69 -1.47
N VAL A 9 -8.18 4.30 -0.91
CA VAL A 9 -6.89 4.59 -1.53
C VAL A 9 -6.74 3.87 -2.88
N ILE A 10 -7.13 2.59 -2.98
CA ILE A 10 -6.95 1.82 -4.22
C ILE A 10 -7.86 2.30 -5.35
N ASN A 11 -9.03 2.88 -5.01
CA ASN A 11 -10.01 3.31 -6.01
C ASN A 11 -9.93 4.81 -6.34
N ASN A 12 -9.32 5.64 -5.49
CA ASN A 12 -9.35 7.10 -5.63
C ASN A 12 -7.99 7.74 -5.94
N ILE A 13 -6.88 7.01 -5.81
CA ILE A 13 -5.56 7.53 -6.15
C ILE A 13 -5.14 6.96 -7.51
N ARG A 14 -4.68 7.83 -8.41
CA ARG A 14 -4.11 7.44 -9.72
C ARG A 14 -2.58 7.39 -9.68
N TYR A 15 -2.00 6.43 -10.39
CA TYR A 15 -0.56 6.36 -10.53
C TYR A 15 -0.08 7.50 -11.44
N VAL A 16 0.74 8.40 -10.90
CA VAL A 16 1.31 9.55 -11.60
C VAL A 16 2.78 9.64 -11.28
N SER A 17 3.63 9.51 -12.31
CA SER A 17 5.07 9.73 -12.20
C SER A 17 5.42 11.12 -12.72
N THR A 18 6.13 11.89 -11.90
CA THR A 18 6.65 13.23 -12.23
C THR A 18 8.17 13.24 -12.05
N ALA A 19 8.83 14.27 -12.59
CA ALA A 19 10.26 14.47 -12.36
C ALA A 19 10.59 14.68 -10.87
N GLU A 20 9.69 15.34 -10.13
CA GLU A 20 9.83 15.57 -8.68
C GLU A 20 9.76 14.27 -7.89
N ASN A 21 8.80 13.40 -8.20
CA ASN A 21 8.63 12.10 -7.54
C ASN A 21 9.77 11.13 -7.84
N SER A 22 10.55 11.39 -8.90
CA SER A 22 11.75 10.63 -9.27
C SER A 22 13.04 11.23 -8.70
N ALA A 23 12.97 12.37 -8.01
CA ALA A 23 14.14 13.05 -7.47
C ALA A 23 14.70 12.32 -6.25
N ASN A 24 16.04 12.31 -6.14
CA ASN A 24 16.70 11.76 -4.97
C ASN A 24 16.32 12.57 -3.72
N GLY A 25 15.84 11.89 -2.67
CA GLY A 25 15.38 12.54 -1.44
C GLY A 25 13.93 13.03 -1.48
N TYR A 26 13.11 12.56 -2.42
CA TYR A 26 11.67 12.81 -2.41
C TYR A 26 11.02 12.39 -1.09
N ILE A 27 10.21 13.27 -0.49
CA ILE A 27 9.45 13.02 0.73
C ILE A 27 7.95 13.16 0.39
N PRO A 28 7.16 12.09 0.56
CA PRO A 28 5.73 12.11 0.25
C PRO A 28 4.97 12.99 1.24
N ASN A 29 4.00 13.75 0.74
CA ASN A 29 3.09 14.55 1.56
C ASN A 29 1.66 14.00 1.45
N PRO A 30 1.16 13.27 2.47
CA PRO A 30 -0.19 12.69 2.45
C PRO A 30 -1.32 13.66 2.12
N ASP A 31 -1.26 14.90 2.63
CA ASP A 31 -2.31 15.90 2.38
C ASP A 31 -2.32 16.34 0.91
N SER A 32 -1.15 16.53 0.31
CA SER A 32 -1.02 16.83 -1.12
C SER A 32 -1.49 15.67 -2.00
N ILE A 33 -1.18 14.43 -1.62
CA ILE A 33 -1.60 13.24 -2.37
C ILE A 33 -3.12 13.09 -2.31
N LEU A 34 -3.70 13.28 -1.13
CA LEU A 34 -5.15 13.23 -0.92
C LEU A 34 -5.87 14.31 -1.73
N ALA A 35 -5.32 15.54 -1.78
CA ALA A 35 -5.91 16.65 -2.53
C ALA A 35 -5.79 16.47 -4.06
N ASN A 36 -4.63 15.99 -4.54
CA ASN A 36 -4.36 15.83 -5.98
C ASN A 36 -4.84 14.50 -6.56
N ALA A 37 -5.17 13.55 -5.68
CA ALA A 37 -5.59 12.20 -6.01
C ALA A 37 -4.59 11.43 -6.90
N GLY A 38 -3.28 11.66 -6.74
CA GLY A 38 -2.28 10.94 -7.54
C GLY A 38 -0.86 11.00 -7.02
N GLY A 39 -0.08 9.98 -7.36
CA GLY A 39 1.32 9.83 -6.95
C GLY A 39 1.95 8.52 -7.39
N ILE A 40 3.16 8.23 -6.89
CA ILE A 40 3.91 6.99 -7.11
C ILE A 40 3.76 6.00 -5.93
N CYS A 41 4.40 4.83 -5.98
CA CYS A 41 4.24 3.81 -4.94
C CYS A 41 4.52 4.31 -3.52
N PHE A 42 5.50 5.21 -3.35
CA PHE A 42 5.81 5.80 -2.06
C PHE A 42 4.69 6.71 -1.54
N ASP A 43 3.97 7.39 -2.43
CA ASP A 43 2.81 8.22 -2.11
C ASP A 43 1.62 7.38 -1.65
N TYR A 44 1.30 6.31 -2.40
CA TYR A 44 0.24 5.37 -2.02
C TYR A 44 0.49 4.77 -0.65
N ALA A 45 1.72 4.27 -0.41
CA ALA A 45 2.09 3.68 0.86
C ALA A 45 2.01 4.70 2.02
N SER A 46 2.49 5.92 1.78
CA SER A 46 2.52 6.98 2.81
C SER A 46 1.12 7.51 3.14
N LEU A 47 0.27 7.72 2.14
CA LEU A 47 -1.12 8.13 2.35
C LEU A 47 -1.88 7.06 3.13
N MET A 48 -1.84 5.80 2.70
CA MET A 48 -2.55 4.72 3.39
C MET A 48 -2.03 4.54 4.82
N ALA A 49 -0.72 4.62 5.03
CA ALA A 49 -0.14 4.57 6.37
C ALA A 49 -0.63 5.73 7.26
N ALA A 50 -0.67 6.96 6.74
CA ALA A 50 -1.17 8.12 7.48
C ALA A 50 -2.65 7.95 7.86
N MET A 51 -3.50 7.52 6.92
CA MET A 51 -4.92 7.28 7.17
C MET A 51 -5.13 6.19 8.22
N LEU A 52 -4.41 5.06 8.14
CA LEU A 52 -4.51 3.98 9.13
C LEU A 52 -3.98 4.39 10.52
N ARG A 53 -2.83 5.08 10.56
CA ARG A 53 -2.24 5.61 11.81
C ARG A 53 -3.19 6.61 12.49
N SER A 54 -3.93 7.43 11.72
CA SER A 54 -4.95 8.34 12.27
C SER A 54 -6.07 7.59 13.04
N GLN A 55 -6.34 6.34 12.65
CA GLN A 55 -7.31 5.45 13.29
C GLN A 55 -6.71 4.59 14.40
N LYS A 56 -5.47 4.90 14.83
CA LYS A 56 -4.68 4.14 15.81
C LYS A 56 -4.39 2.70 15.36
N ILE A 57 -4.32 2.44 14.05
CA ILE A 57 -3.94 1.14 13.50
C ILE A 57 -2.43 1.15 13.26
N PRO A 58 -1.64 0.31 13.96
CA PRO A 58 -0.20 0.26 13.78
C PRO A 58 0.17 -0.11 12.35
N THR A 59 0.90 0.79 11.69
CA THR A 59 1.28 0.67 10.29
C THR A 59 2.70 1.17 10.10
N ARG A 60 3.49 0.49 9.27
CA ARG A 60 4.84 0.87 8.84
C ARG A 60 4.85 1.07 7.34
N VAL A 61 5.54 2.08 6.86
CA VAL A 61 5.89 2.20 5.45
C VAL A 61 7.15 1.36 5.23
N VAL A 62 7.17 0.57 4.17
CA VAL A 62 8.27 -0.33 3.86
C VAL A 62 8.78 0.02 2.48
N VAL A 63 10.10 0.09 2.33
CA VAL A 63 10.77 0.34 1.06
C VAL A 63 11.73 -0.82 0.79
N GLY A 64 11.76 -1.28 -0.46
CA GLY A 64 12.59 -2.39 -0.88
C GLY A 64 12.38 -2.71 -2.35
N TYR A 65 12.32 -4.00 -2.68
CA TYR A 65 12.03 -4.45 -4.04
C TYR A 65 10.79 -5.33 -4.10
N ALA A 66 9.98 -5.12 -5.13
CA ALA A 66 8.96 -6.06 -5.58
C ALA A 66 9.41 -6.64 -6.95
N GLY A 67 9.82 -7.90 -6.95
CA GLY A 67 10.64 -8.48 -8.02
C GLY A 67 11.96 -7.70 -8.15
N GLU A 68 12.19 -7.13 -9.32
CA GLU A 68 13.36 -6.28 -9.61
C GLU A 68 13.07 -4.77 -9.46
N THR A 69 11.80 -4.41 -9.19
CA THR A 69 11.38 -3.00 -9.13
C THR A 69 11.59 -2.44 -7.74
N TYR A 70 12.33 -1.31 -7.64
CA TYR A 70 12.41 -0.55 -6.40
C TYR A 70 11.02 0.01 -6.04
N HIS A 71 10.51 -0.36 -4.87
CA HIS A 71 9.10 -0.24 -4.56
C HIS A 71 8.83 0.08 -3.10
N ALA A 72 7.64 0.62 -2.82
CA ALA A 72 7.17 0.94 -1.48
C ALA A 72 5.76 0.38 -1.24
N TRP A 73 5.55 -0.15 -0.04
CA TRP A 73 4.29 -0.75 0.40
C TRP A 73 4.10 -0.51 1.90
N ILE A 74 3.04 -1.05 2.50
CA ILE A 74 2.82 -0.96 3.95
C ILE A 74 2.84 -2.32 4.63
N SER A 75 3.27 -2.31 5.90
CA SER A 75 3.14 -3.42 6.82
C SER A 75 2.19 -3.00 7.95
N VAL A 76 1.07 -3.68 8.07
CA VAL A 76 -0.05 -3.33 8.96
C VAL A 76 -0.26 -4.41 10.01
N TYR A 77 -0.49 -4.00 11.25
CA TYR A 77 -0.89 -4.87 12.34
C TYR A 77 -2.34 -4.60 12.72
N ILE A 78 -3.20 -5.61 12.58
CA ILE A 78 -4.62 -5.55 12.98
C ILE A 78 -4.80 -6.58 14.08
N THR A 79 -5.32 -6.16 15.24
CA THR A 79 -5.55 -7.04 16.41
C THR A 79 -6.80 -7.91 16.27
N GLY A 80 -7.68 -7.59 15.32
CA GLY A 80 -8.86 -8.40 14.97
C GLY A 80 -8.57 -9.31 13.78
N SER A 81 -9.42 -10.34 13.63
CA SER A 81 -9.41 -11.20 12.45
C SER A 81 -10.48 -10.80 11.44
N GLY A 82 -10.21 -11.04 10.17
CA GLY A 82 -11.15 -10.73 9.09
C GLY A 82 -10.48 -10.57 7.74
N TRP A 83 -11.33 -10.48 6.72
CA TRP A 83 -10.91 -10.27 5.35
C TRP A 83 -11.04 -8.80 4.97
N ILE A 84 -10.07 -8.30 4.22
CA ILE A 84 -10.24 -7.10 3.40
C ILE A 84 -10.47 -7.58 1.98
N ASP A 85 -11.61 -7.14 1.43
CA ASP A 85 -12.03 -7.40 0.06
C ASP A 85 -12.10 -8.89 -0.31
N GLY A 86 -12.21 -9.78 0.67
CA GLY A 86 -12.25 -11.24 0.45
C GLY A 86 -10.91 -11.90 0.11
N TYR A 87 -9.81 -11.16 -0.05
CA TYR A 87 -8.52 -11.71 -0.45
C TYR A 87 -7.37 -11.49 0.55
N ILE A 88 -7.42 -10.44 1.38
CA ILE A 88 -6.36 -10.18 2.37
C ILE A 88 -6.87 -10.58 3.76
N TYR A 89 -6.34 -11.67 4.31
CA TYR A 89 -6.73 -12.15 5.64
C TYR A 89 -5.82 -11.63 6.74
N PHE A 90 -6.43 -11.10 7.79
CA PHE A 90 -5.78 -10.75 9.05
C PHE A 90 -6.17 -11.77 10.11
N ASP A 91 -5.19 -12.32 10.82
CA ASP A 91 -5.38 -13.32 11.87
C ASP A 91 -5.28 -12.73 13.29
N GLY A 92 -5.11 -11.41 13.41
CA GLY A 92 -4.98 -10.73 14.70
C GLY A 92 -3.57 -10.74 15.30
N ASN A 93 -2.65 -11.56 14.77
CA ASN A 93 -1.44 -11.96 15.49
C ASN A 93 -0.13 -11.60 14.80
N LYS A 94 -0.17 -11.13 13.55
CA LYS A 94 1.03 -10.78 12.78
C LYS A 94 0.90 -9.48 12.00
N TRP A 95 2.05 -8.94 11.63
CA TRP A 95 2.14 -7.88 10.64
C TRP A 95 1.87 -8.47 9.26
N ASN A 96 0.99 -7.84 8.49
CA ASN A 96 0.66 -8.26 7.13
C ASN A 96 1.04 -7.17 6.14
N ARG A 97 1.49 -7.58 4.95
CA ARG A 97 1.77 -6.68 3.84
C ARG A 97 0.47 -6.28 3.17
N MET A 98 0.34 -4.99 2.86
CA MET A 98 -0.59 -4.51 1.85
C MET A 98 0.21 -3.67 0.85
N ASP A 99 -0.08 -3.84 -0.44
CA ASP A 99 0.50 -3.04 -1.50
C ASP A 99 -0.60 -2.25 -2.20
N PRO A 100 -0.85 -0.99 -1.77
CA PRO A 100 -1.91 -0.19 -2.35
C PRO A 100 -1.67 0.17 -3.82
N THR A 101 -0.42 0.17 -4.28
CA THR A 101 -0.08 0.55 -5.66
C THR A 101 -0.43 -0.58 -6.62
N PHE A 102 -0.01 -1.80 -6.30
CA PHE A 102 -0.33 -2.97 -7.13
C PHE A 102 -1.81 -3.33 -7.03
N ALA A 103 -2.43 -3.21 -5.85
CA ALA A 103 -3.87 -3.38 -5.71
C ALA A 103 -4.65 -2.39 -6.60
N ALA A 104 -4.26 -1.12 -6.62
CA ALA A 104 -4.88 -0.08 -7.46
C ALA A 104 -4.62 -0.25 -8.97
N SER A 105 -3.63 -1.06 -9.35
CA SER A 105 -3.27 -1.27 -10.76
C SER A 105 -4.20 -2.25 -11.49
N ALA A 106 -5.03 -2.97 -10.73
CA ALA A 106 -5.95 -3.95 -11.27
C ALA A 106 -7.05 -3.28 -12.11
N THR A 107 -7.34 -3.86 -13.27
CA THR A 107 -8.34 -3.33 -14.21
C THR A 107 -9.71 -4.01 -14.11
N ASP A 108 -9.76 -5.20 -13.55
CA ASP A 108 -10.98 -5.98 -13.30
C ASP A 108 -10.78 -6.93 -12.10
N GLU A 109 -11.83 -7.68 -11.72
CA GLU A 109 -11.81 -8.60 -10.57
C GLU A 109 -10.79 -9.76 -10.75
N ALA A 110 -10.63 -10.26 -11.98
CA ALA A 110 -9.72 -11.35 -12.25
C ALA A 110 -8.26 -10.88 -12.17
N ASP A 111 -7.98 -9.66 -12.63
CA ASP A 111 -6.70 -8.99 -12.49
C ASP A 111 -6.39 -8.65 -11.03
N TYR A 112 -7.39 -8.16 -10.30
CA TYR A 112 -7.26 -7.87 -8.87
C TYR A 112 -6.87 -9.11 -8.07
N LYS A 113 -7.50 -10.26 -8.35
CA LYS A 113 -7.10 -11.53 -7.73
C LYS A 113 -5.63 -11.88 -8.00
N LYS A 114 -5.14 -11.68 -9.23
CA LYS A 114 -3.72 -11.90 -9.56
C LYS A 114 -2.81 -10.95 -8.81
N MET A 115 -3.21 -9.69 -8.66
CA MET A 115 -2.48 -8.70 -7.87
C MET A 115 -2.40 -9.13 -6.41
N VAL A 116 -3.50 -9.57 -5.81
CA VAL A 116 -3.47 -10.05 -4.41
C VAL A 116 -2.63 -11.31 -4.25
N ASP A 117 -2.67 -12.25 -5.21
CA ASP A 117 -1.80 -13.43 -5.20
C ASP A 117 -0.32 -13.02 -5.26
N TYR A 118 0.03 -12.06 -6.13
CA TYR A 118 1.38 -11.51 -6.23
C TYR A 118 1.81 -10.83 -4.92
N ILE A 119 0.94 -10.00 -4.34
CA ILE A 119 1.20 -9.28 -3.08
C ILE A 119 1.35 -10.25 -1.91
N SER A 120 0.59 -11.34 -1.89
CA SER A 120 0.60 -12.32 -0.79
C SER A 120 1.85 -13.22 -0.82
N ASN A 121 2.46 -13.42 -1.99
CA ASN A 121 3.68 -14.19 -2.11
C ASN A 121 4.91 -13.42 -1.61
N SER A 122 5.40 -13.76 -0.42
CA SER A 122 6.59 -13.14 0.17
C SER A 122 7.88 -13.33 -0.63
N GLY A 123 7.97 -14.34 -1.51
CA GLY A 123 9.11 -14.51 -2.42
C GLY A 123 9.23 -13.39 -3.46
N ASN A 124 8.15 -12.64 -3.69
CA ASN A 124 8.15 -11.50 -4.61
C ASN A 124 8.73 -10.22 -3.99
N TYR A 125 8.97 -10.18 -2.67
CA TYR A 125 9.37 -8.95 -1.98
C TYR A 125 10.67 -9.12 -1.19
N SER A 126 11.53 -8.12 -1.27
CA SER A 126 12.71 -8.00 -0.41
C SER A 126 12.73 -6.64 0.29
N VAL A 127 12.93 -6.63 1.60
CA VAL A 127 12.88 -5.41 2.41
C VAL A 127 14.26 -4.76 2.50
N LEU A 128 14.32 -3.44 2.35
CA LEU A 128 15.50 -2.65 2.66
C LEU A 128 15.30 -1.80 3.94
N TYR A 129 14.18 -1.08 4.04
CA TYR A 129 13.93 -0.11 5.11
C TYR A 129 12.51 -0.18 5.65
N TYR A 130 12.36 0.15 6.93
CA TYR A 130 11.08 0.36 7.61
C TYR A 130 11.02 1.81 8.13
N TYR A 131 9.89 2.47 7.89
CA TYR A 131 9.56 3.84 8.33
C TYR A 131 8.18 3.90 9.01
#